data_AF-A0A8I2ZRT1-F1
#
_entry.id   AF-A0A8I2ZRT1-F1
#
_cell.length_a   1.000
_cell.length_b   1.000
_cell.length_c   1.000
_cell.angle_alpha   90.00
_cell.angle_beta   90.00
_cell.angle_gamma   90.00
#
_symmetry.space_group_name_H-M   'P 1'
#
loop_
_entity.id
_entity.type
_entity.pdbx_description
1 polymer ?
#
loop_
_entity_poly.entity_id
_entity_poly.type
_entity_poly.pdbx_seq_one_letter_code
_entity_poly.pdbx_strand_id
1 'polypeptide(L)'
;MVSGIKRAIHEVSGDVVADDDVPLLHRIRNMWQFANLCQWIYLFGKVVKLDDRLDTEEIEAECLKPNSLVLQEIGLALLKNVSSHRGLTHEIFDEYTRRQYMAKAPEKNPFGTQETPAKFAEFDALTKIRVLQQLTQWVMRHPDRLREKMGEPKDVEQTNWRIEPIGWDADDRTYYVLDDNRAYRMTDAPPPTPPKKKTKTARQGRRASKRRRTTTSVEADDTDDPIELPKRVSEGLGRQDEDFGGMLWECVAITLDDVRGLIASFTKTRDENEKVLKSQLEEHLLPILEKQEESRKRKALQRERELINLSKMVNAKRSSRLANKHEQQLAEEQTREEEQRRAATGFPGESP
;
A
#
# COMPACT_ATOMS: atom_id res chain seq x y z
N MET A 1 45.92 -5.20 28.20
CA MET A 1 44.85 -4.97 29.19
C MET A 1 43.70 -4.28 28.50
N VAL A 2 42.55 -4.95 28.43
CA VAL A 2 41.32 -4.48 27.78
C VAL A 2 40.38 -3.92 28.84
N SER A 3 39.82 -2.74 28.61
CA SER A 3 38.59 -2.22 29.21
C SER A 3 38.31 -0.88 28.51
N GLY A 4 37.20 -0.61 27.83
CA GLY A 4 35.88 -1.23 27.85
C GLY A 4 34.83 -0.10 27.83
N ILE A 5 34.78 0.68 26.75
CA ILE A 5 33.80 1.78 26.59
C ILE A 5 32.45 1.16 26.22
N LYS A 6 31.55 1.06 27.20
CA LYS A 6 30.16 0.65 27.02
C LYS A 6 29.40 1.73 26.24
N ARG A 7 28.94 1.41 25.03
CA ARG A 7 27.92 2.19 24.32
C ARG A 7 26.55 1.81 24.90
N ALA A 8 25.80 2.82 25.33
CA ALA A 8 24.42 2.68 25.74
C ALA A 8 23.57 2.24 24.53
N ILE A 9 22.87 1.12 24.70
CA ILE A 9 21.83 0.65 23.79
C ILE A 9 20.59 1.50 24.08
N HIS A 10 20.09 2.18 23.06
CA HIS A 10 18.83 2.89 23.11
C HIS A 10 17.70 1.86 23.21
N GLU A 11 17.13 1.70 24.40
CA GLU A 11 15.86 0.99 24.59
C GLU A 11 14.78 1.77 23.83
N VAL A 12 14.21 1.16 22.79
CA VAL A 12 13.01 1.67 22.14
C VAL A 12 11.84 1.25 23.02
N SER A 13 11.34 2.19 23.81
CA SER A 13 10.09 2.05 24.55
C SER A 13 8.96 1.81 23.55
N GLY A 14 8.31 0.64 23.64
CA GLY A 14 7.15 0.31 22.84
C GLY A 14 5.92 1.03 23.39
N ASP A 15 5.71 2.27 22.97
CA ASP A 15 4.45 2.96 23.18
C ASP A 15 3.36 2.31 22.31
N VAL A 16 2.23 2.02 22.95
CA VAL A 16 1.00 1.58 22.28
C VAL A 16 0.42 2.79 21.55
N VAL A 17 0.71 2.90 20.26
CA VAL A 17 0.18 3.95 19.39
C VAL A 17 -1.29 3.63 19.09
N ALA A 18 -2.19 4.59 19.31
CA ALA A 18 -3.60 4.43 18.95
C ALA A 18 -3.74 4.23 17.43
N ASP A 19 -4.73 3.44 16.98
CA ASP A 19 -4.93 3.11 15.55
C ASP A 19 -5.10 4.36 14.65
N ASP A 20 -5.54 5.48 15.22
CA ASP A 20 -5.70 6.76 14.53
C ASP A 20 -4.38 7.53 14.28
N ASP A 21 -3.32 7.22 15.01
CA ASP A 21 -2.00 7.87 14.86
C ASP A 21 -1.13 7.19 13.78
N VAL A 22 -1.55 6.02 13.29
CA VAL A 22 -0.86 5.30 12.22
C VAL A 22 -1.24 5.92 10.86
N PRO A 23 -0.27 6.35 10.03
CA PRO A 23 -0.57 6.92 8.72
C PRO A 23 -1.46 6.00 7.88
N LEU A 24 -2.53 6.54 7.27
CA LEU A 24 -3.49 5.76 6.49
C LEU A 24 -2.84 4.85 5.44
N LEU A 25 -1.80 5.33 4.77
CA LEU A 25 -1.04 4.55 3.79
C LEU A 25 -0.38 3.31 4.41
N HIS A 26 0.12 3.41 5.64
CA HIS A 26 0.68 2.26 6.35
C HIS A 26 -0.41 1.24 6.70
N ARG A 27 -1.61 1.70 7.09
CA ARG A 27 -2.76 0.81 7.33
C ARG A 27 -3.15 0.07 6.05
N ILE A 28 -3.27 0.78 4.92
CA ILE A 28 -3.56 0.20 3.59
C ILE A 28 -2.53 -0.87 3.22
N ARG A 29 -1.24 -0.58 3.37
CA ARG A 29 -0.14 -1.51 3.04
C ARG A 29 -0.18 -2.81 3.83
N ASN A 30 -0.66 -2.76 5.08
CA ASN A 30 -0.80 -3.95 5.93
C ASN A 30 -2.15 -4.66 5.79
N MET A 31 -3.04 -4.21 4.90
CA MET A 31 -4.26 -4.95 4.58
C MET A 31 -3.95 -6.12 3.65
N TRP A 32 -4.27 -7.34 4.07
CA TRP A 32 -4.22 -8.51 3.18
C TRP A 32 -5.17 -8.33 2.00
N GLN A 33 -6.30 -7.64 2.20
CA GLN A 33 -7.26 -7.35 1.13
C GLN A 33 -6.64 -6.46 0.05
N PHE A 34 -5.80 -5.50 0.45
CA PHE A 34 -5.10 -4.63 -0.48
C PHE A 34 -4.07 -5.42 -1.30
N ALA A 35 -3.21 -6.19 -0.62
CA ALA A 35 -2.23 -7.05 -1.29
C ALA A 35 -2.91 -8.03 -2.25
N ASN A 36 -4.01 -8.67 -1.82
CA ASN A 36 -4.77 -9.60 -2.64
C ASN A 36 -5.45 -8.91 -3.85
N LEU A 37 -5.99 -7.71 -3.67
CA LEU A 37 -6.58 -6.91 -4.75
C LEU A 37 -5.53 -6.56 -5.82
N CYS A 38 -4.38 -6.02 -5.40
CA CYS A 38 -3.30 -5.64 -6.32
C CYS A 38 -2.77 -6.85 -7.08
N GLN A 39 -2.55 -7.97 -6.39
CA GLN A 39 -2.14 -9.23 -7.02
C GLN A 39 -3.18 -9.73 -8.03
N TRP A 40 -4.47 -9.65 -7.70
CA TRP A 40 -5.53 -10.03 -8.62
C TRP A 40 -5.55 -9.13 -9.86
N ILE A 41 -5.37 -7.82 -9.70
CA ILE A 41 -5.30 -6.86 -10.81
C ILE A 41 -4.07 -7.14 -11.68
N TYR A 42 -2.93 -7.49 -11.09
CA TYR A 42 -1.74 -7.88 -11.85
C TYR A 42 -2.01 -9.09 -12.76
N LEU A 43 -2.63 -10.14 -12.21
CA LEU A 43 -2.90 -11.38 -12.94
C LEU A 43 -4.03 -11.24 -13.98
N PHE A 44 -5.09 -10.52 -13.64
CA PHE A 44 -6.35 -10.56 -14.40
C PHE A 44 -6.86 -9.20 -14.88
N GLY A 45 -6.20 -8.09 -14.53
CA GLY A 45 -6.67 -6.74 -14.82
C GLY A 45 -6.88 -6.50 -16.32
N LYS A 46 -5.96 -6.98 -17.15
CA LYS A 46 -6.07 -6.91 -18.61
C LYS A 46 -7.33 -7.62 -19.15
N VAL A 47 -7.70 -8.76 -18.56
CA VAL A 47 -8.86 -9.57 -18.97
C VAL A 47 -10.17 -8.85 -18.71
N VAL A 48 -10.22 -8.10 -17.61
CA VAL A 48 -11.36 -7.29 -17.23
C VAL A 48 -11.29 -5.85 -17.76
N LYS A 49 -10.32 -5.58 -18.66
CA LYS A 49 -10.11 -4.30 -19.35
C LYS A 49 -9.80 -3.14 -18.40
N LEU A 50 -9.02 -3.40 -17.36
CA LEU A 50 -8.37 -2.35 -16.58
C LEU A 50 -7.18 -1.76 -17.36
N ASP A 51 -6.79 -0.54 -17.02
CA ASP A 51 -5.62 0.11 -17.64
C ASP A 51 -4.34 -0.64 -17.25
N ASP A 52 -3.53 -1.02 -18.25
CA ASP A 52 -2.25 -1.71 -18.09
C ASP A 52 -1.21 -0.88 -17.30
N ARG A 53 -1.46 0.42 -17.11
CA ARG A 53 -0.61 1.33 -16.31
C ARG A 53 -0.89 1.27 -14.81
N LEU A 54 -1.96 0.60 -14.38
CA LEU A 54 -2.31 0.50 -12.96
C LEU A 54 -1.34 -0.44 -12.24
N ASP A 55 -0.38 0.15 -11.53
CA ASP A 55 0.51 -0.56 -10.61
C ASP A 55 0.10 -0.34 -9.14
N THR A 56 0.74 -1.06 -8.22
CA THR A 56 0.41 -0.95 -6.79
C THR A 56 0.63 0.46 -6.24
N GLU A 57 1.63 1.21 -6.72
CA GLU A 57 1.90 2.58 -6.26
C GLU A 57 0.78 3.54 -6.70
N GLU A 58 0.27 3.40 -7.92
CA GLU A 58 -0.87 4.19 -8.41
C GLU A 58 -2.15 3.86 -7.64
N ILE A 59 -2.43 2.57 -7.37
CA ILE A 59 -3.60 2.18 -6.58
C ILE A 59 -3.50 2.74 -5.15
N GLU A 60 -2.32 2.71 -4.51
CA GLU A 60 -2.08 3.36 -3.22
C GLU A 60 -2.41 4.85 -3.27
N ALA A 61 -1.90 5.56 -4.28
CA ALA A 61 -2.14 6.99 -4.46
C ALA A 61 -3.62 7.30 -4.66
N GLU A 62 -4.33 6.45 -5.41
CA GLU A 62 -5.77 6.56 -5.64
C GLU A 62 -6.60 6.28 -4.38
N CYS A 63 -6.18 5.36 -3.51
CA CYS A 63 -6.81 5.13 -2.21
C CYS A 63 -6.74 6.35 -1.28
N LEU A 64 -5.73 7.22 -1.43
CA LEU A 64 -5.62 8.45 -0.65
C LEU A 64 -6.48 9.60 -1.21
N LYS A 65 -7.06 9.45 -2.40
CA LYS A 65 -7.94 10.46 -3.02
C LYS A 65 -9.39 10.24 -2.57
N PRO A 66 -10.09 11.28 -2.07
CA PRO A 66 -11.45 11.13 -1.56
C PRO A 66 -12.43 10.62 -2.63
N ASN A 67 -12.33 11.13 -3.86
CA ASN A 67 -13.21 10.78 -4.98
C ASN A 67 -12.41 10.19 -6.15
N SER A 68 -11.65 9.13 -5.90
CA SER A 68 -10.92 8.43 -6.96
C SER A 68 -11.88 7.90 -8.03
N LEU A 69 -11.68 8.36 -9.28
CA LEU A 69 -12.35 7.80 -10.45
C LEU A 69 -11.78 6.43 -10.80
N VAL A 70 -10.48 6.23 -10.59
CA VAL A 70 -9.80 4.95 -10.87
C VAL A 70 -10.39 3.83 -10.01
N LEU A 71 -10.60 4.05 -8.71
CA LEU A 71 -11.22 3.04 -7.84
C LEU A 71 -12.67 2.74 -8.26
N GLN A 72 -13.41 3.74 -8.74
CA GLN A 72 -14.76 3.55 -9.28
C GLN A 72 -14.75 2.75 -10.59
N GLU A 73 -13.79 3.01 -11.47
CA GLU A 73 -13.60 2.26 -12.71
C GLU A 73 -13.22 0.81 -12.43
N ILE A 74 -12.32 0.57 -11.47
CA ILE A 74 -11.98 -0.78 -11.00
C ILE A 74 -13.23 -1.48 -10.47
N GLY A 75 -13.98 -0.84 -9.58
CA GLY A 75 -15.23 -1.38 -9.05
C GLY A 75 -16.22 -1.75 -10.16
N LEU A 76 -16.44 -0.86 -11.11
CA LEU A 76 -17.35 -1.09 -12.22
C LEU A 76 -16.89 -2.23 -13.13
N ALA A 77 -15.59 -2.31 -13.43
CA ALA A 77 -15.01 -3.41 -14.23
C ALA A 77 -15.20 -4.76 -13.54
N LEU A 78 -14.98 -4.83 -12.22
CA LEU A 78 -15.21 -6.04 -11.44
C LEU A 78 -16.71 -6.40 -11.40
N LEU A 79 -17.58 -5.44 -11.12
CA LEU A 79 -19.03 -5.67 -11.04
C LEU A 79 -19.61 -6.21 -12.36
N LYS A 80 -19.10 -5.76 -13.51
CA LYS A 80 -19.48 -6.29 -14.84
C LYS A 80 -19.16 -7.78 -15.02
N ASN A 81 -18.21 -8.32 -14.26
CA ASN A 81 -17.87 -9.73 -14.27
C ASN A 81 -18.62 -10.53 -13.18
N VAL A 82 -19.18 -9.85 -12.18
CA VAL A 82 -19.97 -10.46 -11.10
C VAL A 82 -21.47 -10.52 -11.43
N SER A 83 -22.00 -9.45 -12.03
CA SER A 83 -23.42 -9.27 -12.31
C SER A 83 -23.77 -9.66 -13.74
N SER A 84 -24.97 -10.23 -13.93
CA SER A 84 -25.54 -10.51 -15.26
C SER A 84 -26.24 -9.29 -15.87
N HIS A 85 -26.37 -8.19 -15.13
CA HIS A 85 -27.05 -6.99 -15.62
C HIS A 85 -26.26 -6.32 -16.75
N ARG A 86 -26.91 -6.13 -17.90
CA ARG A 86 -26.35 -5.42 -19.05
C ARG A 86 -26.49 -3.91 -18.84
N GLY A 87 -25.50 -3.15 -19.30
CA GLY A 87 -25.54 -1.68 -19.22
C GLY A 87 -25.15 -1.10 -17.87
N LEU A 88 -24.32 -1.80 -17.08
CA LEU A 88 -23.77 -1.24 -15.84
C LEU A 88 -22.97 0.03 -16.10
N THR A 89 -23.40 1.11 -15.44
CA THR A 89 -22.75 2.44 -15.40
C THR A 89 -22.38 2.80 -13.97
N HIS A 90 -21.63 3.88 -13.79
CA HIS A 90 -21.29 4.41 -12.46
C HIS A 90 -22.53 4.80 -11.65
N GLU A 91 -23.60 5.28 -12.30
CA GLU A 91 -24.83 5.72 -11.62
C GLU A 91 -25.56 4.59 -10.91
N ILE A 92 -25.55 3.38 -11.49
CA ILE A 92 -26.23 2.21 -10.92
C ILE A 92 -25.25 1.27 -10.19
N PHE A 93 -23.98 1.66 -10.07
CA PHE A 93 -22.94 0.84 -9.44
C PHE A 93 -23.29 0.49 -7.99
N ASP A 94 -23.65 1.50 -7.18
CA ASP A 94 -23.93 1.32 -5.75
C ASP A 94 -25.11 0.37 -5.52
N GLU A 95 -26.19 0.56 -6.28
CA GLU A 95 -27.39 -0.26 -6.21
C GLU A 95 -27.11 -1.72 -6.56
N TYR A 96 -26.40 -1.96 -7.67
CA TYR A 96 -26.12 -3.32 -8.11
C TYR A 96 -25.07 -4.01 -7.25
N THR A 97 -24.12 -3.26 -6.70
CA THR A 97 -23.15 -3.79 -5.74
C THR A 97 -23.84 -4.17 -4.43
N ARG A 98 -24.72 -3.33 -3.88
CA ARG A 98 -25.56 -3.66 -2.72
C ARG A 98 -26.33 -4.95 -2.94
N ARG A 99 -26.95 -5.13 -4.11
CA ARG A 99 -27.67 -6.38 -4.44
C ARG A 99 -26.77 -7.60 -4.42
N GLN A 100 -25.52 -7.49 -4.89
CA GLN A 100 -24.56 -8.59 -4.78
C GLN A 100 -24.25 -8.91 -3.32
N TYR A 101 -24.03 -7.89 -2.47
CA TYR A 101 -23.83 -8.08 -1.04
C TYR A 101 -25.02 -8.79 -0.38
N MET A 102 -26.24 -8.29 -0.56
CA MET A 102 -27.44 -8.90 0.00
C MET A 102 -27.61 -10.38 -0.39
N ALA A 103 -27.25 -10.73 -1.63
CA ALA A 103 -27.38 -12.09 -2.13
C ALA A 103 -26.25 -13.03 -1.68
N LYS A 104 -25.04 -12.50 -1.45
CA LYS A 104 -23.80 -13.32 -1.36
C LYS A 104 -23.02 -13.19 -0.06
N ALA A 105 -23.18 -12.09 0.66
CA ALA A 105 -22.52 -11.77 1.94
C ALA A 105 -23.27 -10.63 2.66
N PRO A 106 -24.54 -10.84 3.08
CA PRO A 106 -25.36 -9.78 3.67
C PRO A 106 -24.76 -9.20 4.96
N GLU A 107 -24.05 -10.02 5.73
CA GLU A 107 -23.38 -9.65 6.99
C GLU A 107 -22.21 -8.68 6.81
N LYS A 108 -21.65 -8.58 5.60
CA LYS A 108 -20.51 -7.70 5.27
C LYS A 108 -20.88 -6.49 4.45
N ASN A 109 -22.17 -6.19 4.29
CA ASN A 109 -22.66 -5.19 3.35
C ASN A 109 -22.40 -3.74 3.83
N PRO A 110 -21.49 -2.98 3.20
CA PRO A 110 -21.26 -1.58 3.56
C PRO A 110 -22.27 -0.61 2.95
N PHE A 111 -23.08 -1.06 1.97
CA PHE A 111 -24.05 -0.21 1.25
C PHE A 111 -25.38 -0.06 2.00
N GLY A 112 -25.55 -0.75 3.14
CA GLY A 112 -26.76 -0.72 3.95
C GLY A 112 -27.93 -1.51 3.37
N THR A 113 -29.03 -1.56 4.12
CA THR A 113 -30.28 -2.29 3.80
C THR A 113 -31.44 -1.40 3.37
N GLN A 114 -31.26 -0.08 3.40
CA GLN A 114 -32.29 0.90 3.07
C GLN A 114 -32.55 0.95 1.56
N GLU A 115 -33.64 1.61 1.16
CA GLU A 115 -34.05 1.77 -0.24
C GLU A 115 -32.96 2.43 -1.09
N THR A 116 -32.33 3.49 -0.56
CA THR A 116 -31.17 4.15 -1.17
C THR A 116 -29.86 3.57 -0.65
N PRO A 117 -28.97 3.03 -1.51
CA PRO A 117 -27.67 2.52 -1.08
C PRO A 117 -26.75 3.66 -0.66
N ALA A 118 -25.85 3.40 0.30
CA ALA A 118 -24.72 4.31 0.56
C ALA A 118 -23.80 4.36 -0.67
N LYS A 119 -23.11 5.48 -0.89
CA LYS A 119 -22.30 5.67 -2.10
C LYS A 119 -20.88 5.18 -1.92
N PHE A 120 -20.39 4.38 -2.86
CA PHE A 120 -19.02 3.89 -2.84
C PHE A 120 -17.99 5.02 -2.84
N ALA A 121 -18.25 6.11 -3.55
CA ALA A 121 -17.37 7.28 -3.59
C ALA A 121 -17.19 7.93 -2.21
N GLU A 122 -18.19 7.84 -1.33
CA GLU A 122 -18.21 8.47 -0.01
C GLU A 122 -17.60 7.57 1.08
N PHE A 123 -17.31 6.29 0.79
CA PHE A 123 -16.63 5.40 1.73
C PHE A 123 -15.18 5.83 2.00
N ASP A 124 -14.69 5.48 3.19
CA ASP A 124 -13.28 5.61 3.52
C ASP A 124 -12.43 4.62 2.70
N ALA A 125 -11.12 4.87 2.65
CA ALA A 125 -10.20 4.09 1.82
C ALA A 125 -10.20 2.60 2.17
N LEU A 126 -10.28 2.24 3.45
CA LEU A 126 -10.22 0.85 3.90
C LEU A 126 -11.48 0.09 3.47
N THR A 127 -12.66 0.71 3.63
CA THR A 127 -13.93 0.12 3.15
C THR A 127 -13.94 0.01 1.63
N LYS A 128 -13.43 0.99 0.89
CA LYS A 128 -13.28 0.90 -0.58
C LYS A 128 -12.45 -0.32 -0.98
N ILE A 129 -11.30 -0.54 -0.35
CA ILE A 129 -10.43 -1.70 -0.59
C ILE A 129 -11.18 -3.01 -0.31
N ARG A 130 -11.86 -3.11 0.84
CA ARG A 130 -12.65 -4.30 1.20
C ARG A 130 -13.74 -4.58 0.16
N VAL A 131 -14.42 -3.54 -0.34
CA VAL A 131 -15.43 -3.69 -1.39
C VAL A 131 -14.83 -4.22 -2.69
N LEU A 132 -13.74 -3.63 -3.15
CA LEU A 132 -13.08 -4.03 -4.40
C LEU A 132 -12.54 -5.46 -4.28
N GLN A 133 -11.89 -5.79 -3.17
CA GLN A 133 -11.39 -7.16 -2.93
C GLN A 133 -12.54 -8.17 -2.85
N GLN A 134 -13.65 -7.84 -2.19
CA GLN A 134 -14.80 -8.75 -2.14
C GLN A 134 -15.40 -9.01 -3.53
N LEU A 135 -15.41 -8.00 -4.41
CA LEU A 135 -15.81 -8.17 -5.81
C LEU A 135 -14.88 -9.14 -6.55
N THR A 136 -13.55 -9.08 -6.34
CA THR A 136 -12.63 -10.06 -6.95
C THR A 136 -12.95 -11.49 -6.48
N GLN A 137 -13.24 -11.69 -5.20
CA GLN A 137 -13.66 -13.00 -4.68
C GLN A 137 -14.92 -13.53 -5.36
N TRP A 138 -15.89 -12.65 -5.65
CA TRP A 138 -17.10 -13.05 -6.36
C TRP A 138 -16.88 -13.32 -7.84
N VAL A 139 -15.95 -12.62 -8.50
CA VAL A 139 -15.51 -13.00 -9.85
C VAL A 139 -14.93 -14.42 -9.81
N MET A 140 -14.10 -14.72 -8.81
CA MET A 140 -13.45 -16.03 -8.64
C MET A 140 -14.39 -17.16 -8.21
N ARG A 141 -15.69 -16.90 -7.94
CA ARG A 141 -16.69 -17.99 -7.80
C ARG A 141 -16.95 -18.72 -9.12
N HIS A 142 -16.67 -18.08 -10.25
CA HIS A 142 -16.80 -18.66 -11.59
C HIS A 142 -15.54 -18.38 -12.42
N PRO A 143 -14.39 -18.96 -12.04
CA PRO A 143 -13.09 -18.64 -12.64
C PRO A 143 -13.02 -19.01 -14.12
N ASP A 144 -13.84 -19.97 -14.58
CA ASP A 144 -13.87 -20.41 -15.97
C ASP A 144 -14.27 -19.28 -16.93
N ARG A 145 -15.16 -18.36 -16.52
CA ARG A 145 -15.51 -17.18 -17.31
C ARG A 145 -14.34 -16.24 -17.55
N LEU A 146 -13.39 -16.23 -16.63
CA LEU A 146 -12.18 -15.42 -16.72
C LEU A 146 -11.14 -16.14 -17.60
N ARG A 147 -11.01 -17.46 -17.43
CA ARG A 147 -10.13 -18.32 -18.25
C ARG A 147 -10.51 -18.31 -19.72
N GLU A 148 -11.81 -18.42 -20.04
CA GLU A 148 -12.31 -18.34 -21.42
C GLU A 148 -11.86 -17.05 -22.13
N LYS A 149 -11.81 -15.92 -21.40
CA LYS A 149 -11.38 -14.62 -21.93
C LYS A 149 -9.86 -14.50 -22.10
N MET A 150 -9.09 -15.31 -21.37
CA MET A 150 -7.63 -15.35 -21.46
C MET A 150 -7.12 -16.18 -22.65
N GLY A 151 -8.01 -16.93 -23.32
CA GLY A 151 -7.62 -18.04 -24.19
C GLY A 151 -7.24 -19.27 -23.35
N GLU A 152 -7.17 -20.46 -23.95
CA GLU A 152 -6.77 -21.70 -23.25
C GLU A 152 -5.36 -21.52 -22.66
N PRO A 153 -5.21 -21.23 -21.35
CA PRO A 153 -3.90 -21.09 -20.76
C PRO A 153 -3.38 -22.51 -20.63
N LYS A 154 -2.17 -22.78 -21.13
CA LYS A 154 -1.54 -24.09 -20.93
C LYS A 154 -1.54 -24.40 -19.43
N ASP A 155 -1.75 -25.66 -19.03
CA ASP A 155 -1.85 -26.06 -17.62
C ASP A 155 -0.70 -25.51 -16.73
N VAL A 156 0.48 -25.32 -17.33
CA VAL A 156 1.66 -24.72 -16.72
C VAL A 156 1.42 -23.25 -16.32
N GLU A 157 0.77 -22.45 -17.17
CA GLU A 157 0.46 -21.04 -16.89
C GLU A 157 -0.56 -20.89 -15.75
N GLN A 158 -1.49 -21.85 -15.63
CA GLN A 158 -2.47 -21.85 -14.54
C GLN A 158 -1.81 -22.14 -13.19
N THR A 159 -0.80 -23.02 -13.18
CA THR A 159 -0.05 -23.33 -11.96
C THR A 159 0.77 -22.13 -11.49
N ASN A 160 1.26 -21.30 -12.42
CA ASN A 160 2.01 -20.09 -12.11
C ASN A 160 1.16 -18.98 -11.44
N TRP A 161 -0.18 -19.07 -11.43
CA TRP A 161 -1.02 -18.12 -10.68
C TRP A 161 -1.02 -18.38 -9.18
N ARG A 162 -0.53 -19.56 -8.76
CA ARG A 162 -0.37 -19.89 -7.35
C ARG A 162 0.90 -19.23 -6.83
N ILE A 163 0.73 -18.42 -5.80
CA ILE A 163 1.84 -17.78 -5.11
C ILE A 163 2.34 -18.75 -4.06
N GLU A 164 3.60 -19.17 -4.20
CA GLU A 164 4.28 -19.97 -3.20
C GLU A 164 4.99 -19.06 -2.19
N PRO A 165 5.06 -19.46 -0.91
CA PRO A 165 5.91 -18.79 0.05
C PRO A 165 7.36 -18.74 -0.41
N ILE A 166 8.04 -17.61 -0.16
CA ILE A 166 9.47 -17.49 -0.41
C ILE A 166 10.31 -18.14 0.70
N GLY A 167 9.74 -18.30 1.89
CA GLY A 167 10.38 -18.97 3.02
C GLY A 167 9.71 -18.70 4.35
N TRP A 168 10.37 -19.12 5.43
CA TRP A 168 9.90 -19.01 6.81
C TRP A 168 10.98 -18.42 7.71
N ASP A 169 10.57 -17.76 8.79
CA ASP A 169 11.49 -17.33 9.86
C ASP A 169 11.57 -18.35 11.01
N ALA A 170 12.40 -18.07 12.02
CA ALA A 170 12.55 -18.94 13.19
C ALA A 170 11.29 -19.01 14.08
N ASP A 171 10.32 -18.11 13.85
CA ASP A 171 9.02 -18.08 14.54
C ASP A 171 7.91 -18.74 13.68
N ASP A 172 8.29 -19.52 12.66
CA ASP A 172 7.40 -20.16 11.68
C ASP A 172 6.48 -19.18 10.91
N ARG A 173 6.82 -17.89 10.88
CA ARG A 173 6.06 -16.92 10.08
C ARG A 173 6.36 -17.14 8.61
N THR A 174 5.31 -17.06 7.78
CA THR A 174 5.42 -17.31 6.35
C THR A 174 5.68 -16.01 5.60
N TYR A 175 6.70 -16.01 4.73
CA TYR A 175 7.03 -14.85 3.90
C TYR A 175 6.56 -15.05 2.47
N TYR A 176 6.07 -13.97 1.87
CA TYR A 176 5.60 -13.93 0.49
C TYR A 176 6.25 -12.77 -0.26
N VAL A 177 6.57 -12.98 -1.53
CA VAL A 177 6.90 -11.91 -2.48
C VAL A 177 5.84 -11.93 -3.55
N LEU A 178 5.15 -10.80 -3.74
CA LEU A 178 4.10 -10.66 -4.75
C LEU A 178 4.66 -10.00 -6.02
N ASP A 179 3.84 -9.96 -7.08
CA ASP A 179 4.26 -9.45 -8.40
C ASP A 179 4.57 -7.94 -8.42
N ASP A 180 4.17 -7.22 -7.37
CA ASP A 180 4.55 -5.83 -7.13
C ASP A 180 5.97 -5.67 -6.57
N ASN A 181 6.72 -6.78 -6.42
CA ASN A 181 8.07 -6.85 -5.86
C ASN A 181 8.14 -6.38 -4.40
N ARG A 182 7.03 -6.48 -3.65
CA ARG A 182 7.01 -6.21 -2.20
C ARG A 182 7.05 -7.52 -1.43
N ALA A 183 7.71 -7.48 -0.27
CA ALA A 183 7.75 -8.60 0.65
C ALA A 183 6.69 -8.43 1.75
N TYR A 184 5.95 -9.50 1.99
CA TYR A 184 4.91 -9.59 2.99
C TYR A 184 5.19 -10.73 3.96
N ARG A 185 4.66 -10.61 5.17
CA ARG A 185 4.77 -11.60 6.24
C ARG A 185 3.40 -11.94 6.77
N MET A 186 3.15 -13.24 6.90
CA MET A 186 1.96 -13.79 7.53
C MET A 186 2.35 -14.46 8.85
N THR A 187 1.68 -14.10 9.94
CA THR A 187 1.81 -14.80 11.22
C THR A 187 0.51 -15.54 11.49
N ASP A 188 0.59 -16.84 11.80
CA ASP A 188 -0.59 -17.64 12.10
C ASP A 188 -1.35 -17.14 13.35
N ALA A 189 -2.65 -17.42 13.37
CA ALA A 189 -3.47 -17.11 14.52
C ALA A 189 -2.97 -17.87 15.76
N PRO A 190 -2.95 -17.23 16.95
CA PRO A 190 -2.61 -17.95 18.16
C PRO A 190 -3.57 -19.13 18.36
N PRO A 191 -3.08 -20.27 18.87
CA PRO A 191 -3.92 -21.44 19.05
C PRO A 191 -5.13 -21.10 19.94
N PRO A 192 -6.34 -21.61 19.62
CA PRO A 192 -7.54 -21.28 20.38
C PRO A 192 -7.33 -21.70 21.84
N THR A 193 -7.47 -20.76 22.77
CA THR A 193 -7.36 -21.08 24.21
C THR A 193 -8.45 -22.10 24.57
N PRO A 194 -8.10 -23.23 25.22
CA PRO A 194 -9.08 -24.25 25.56
C PRO A 194 -10.16 -23.62 26.47
N PRO A 195 -11.44 -23.99 26.28
CA PRO A 195 -12.53 -23.39 27.05
C PRO A 195 -12.29 -23.64 28.53
N LYS A 196 -12.17 -22.54 29.31
CA LYS A 196 -12.06 -22.60 30.77
C LYS A 196 -13.22 -23.45 31.28
N LYS A 197 -12.93 -24.65 31.79
CA LYS A 197 -13.94 -25.53 32.40
C LYS A 197 -14.60 -24.71 33.50
N LYS A 198 -15.87 -24.35 33.30
CA LYS A 198 -16.69 -23.74 34.35
C LYS A 198 -16.71 -24.73 35.52
N THR A 199 -15.90 -24.45 36.54
CA THR A 199 -15.95 -25.15 37.82
C THR A 199 -17.39 -25.02 38.30
N LYS A 200 -18.12 -26.14 38.31
CA LYS A 200 -19.48 -26.21 38.84
C LYS A 200 -19.40 -25.69 40.26
N THR A 201 -20.00 -24.54 40.52
CA THR A 201 -20.20 -24.02 41.86
C THR A 201 -21.02 -25.07 42.62
N ALA A 202 -20.36 -25.77 43.55
CA ALA A 202 -21.03 -26.66 44.47
C ALA A 202 -22.03 -25.83 45.28
N ARG A 203 -23.33 -26.10 45.08
CA ARG A 203 -24.41 -25.54 45.90
C ARG A 203 -24.13 -25.85 47.37
N GLN A 204 -23.69 -24.83 48.13
CA GLN A 204 -23.68 -24.89 49.59
C GLN A 204 -25.12 -24.94 50.09
N GLY A 205 -25.54 -26.12 50.57
CA GLY A 205 -26.72 -26.29 51.42
C GLY A 205 -26.45 -25.81 52.84
N ARG A 206 -27.36 -24.99 53.38
CA ARG A 206 -27.31 -24.40 54.72
C ARG A 206 -27.51 -25.44 55.85
N ARG A 207 -26.64 -25.33 56.86
CA ARG A 207 -26.82 -25.47 58.33
C ARG A 207 -27.11 -26.85 58.94
N ALA A 208 -26.21 -27.31 59.83
CA ALA A 208 -26.43 -27.33 61.29
C ALA A 208 -25.17 -27.74 62.12
N SER A 209 -24.88 -26.95 63.15
CA SER A 209 -24.41 -27.35 64.50
C SER A 209 -22.99 -27.93 64.74
N LYS A 210 -22.11 -27.04 65.26
CA LYS A 210 -21.37 -27.16 66.55
C LYS A 210 -20.12 -28.07 66.63
N ARG A 211 -18.93 -27.49 66.39
CA ARG A 211 -17.83 -27.40 67.40
C ARG A 211 -16.64 -26.55 66.91
N ARG A 212 -16.25 -25.66 67.82
CA ARG A 212 -15.02 -24.86 67.97
C ARG A 212 -13.72 -25.66 67.74
N ARG A 213 -12.80 -25.14 66.89
CA ARG A 213 -11.38 -24.91 67.24
C ARG A 213 -10.67 -24.03 66.20
N THR A 214 -10.10 -22.95 66.70
CA THR A 214 -9.19 -22.00 66.04
C THR A 214 -7.81 -22.60 65.79
N THR A 215 -7.20 -22.31 64.63
CA THR A 215 -5.81 -21.84 64.48
C THR A 215 -5.59 -21.23 63.09
N THR A 216 -5.47 -19.90 63.09
CA THR A 216 -4.52 -19.06 62.33
C THR A 216 -3.58 -19.71 61.31
N SER A 217 -3.65 -19.22 60.07
CA SER A 217 -2.48 -18.92 59.23
C SER A 217 -2.88 -18.10 57.99
N VAL A 218 -2.55 -16.80 58.06
CA VAL A 218 -2.13 -15.84 57.02
C VAL A 218 -2.69 -16.02 55.60
N GLU A 219 -3.48 -15.05 55.17
CA GLU A 219 -3.82 -14.79 53.78
C GLU A 219 -2.54 -14.48 52.99
N ALA A 220 -2.24 -15.29 51.98
CA ALA A 220 -1.37 -14.89 50.88
C ALA A 220 -2.30 -14.30 49.81
N ASP A 221 -2.16 -12.99 49.63
CA ASP A 221 -2.71 -12.23 48.51
C ASP A 221 -1.98 -12.67 47.24
N ASP A 222 -2.63 -13.53 46.45
CA ASP A 222 -2.11 -14.01 45.17
C ASP A 222 -2.81 -13.21 44.06
N THR A 223 -2.36 -11.96 43.89
CA THR A 223 -2.67 -11.13 42.72
C THR A 223 -1.86 -11.64 41.54
N ASP A 224 -2.33 -12.72 40.92
CA ASP A 224 -1.81 -13.20 39.63
C ASP A 224 -2.51 -12.43 38.50
N ASP A 225 -2.17 -11.15 38.36
CA ASP A 225 -2.46 -10.37 37.16
C ASP A 225 -1.52 -10.87 36.05
N PRO A 226 -2.04 -11.39 34.91
CA PRO A 226 -1.19 -11.74 33.79
C PRO A 226 -0.50 -10.48 33.28
N ILE A 227 0.83 -10.47 33.34
CA ILE A 227 1.67 -9.45 32.70
C ILE A 227 1.32 -9.46 31.20
N GLU A 228 0.47 -8.52 30.76
CA GLU A 228 0.27 -8.22 29.35
C GLU A 228 1.62 -7.71 28.81
N LEU A 229 2.29 -8.55 28.02
CA LEU A 229 3.42 -8.13 27.20
C LEU A 229 2.99 -6.92 26.33
N PRO A 230 3.83 -5.89 26.14
CA PRO A 230 3.48 -4.74 25.35
C PRO A 230 3.11 -5.17 23.92
N LYS A 231 1.85 -4.97 23.53
CA LYS A 231 1.36 -5.23 22.17
C LYS A 231 2.13 -4.33 21.21
N ARG A 232 2.91 -4.93 20.29
CA ARG A 232 3.53 -4.16 19.21
C ARG A 232 2.44 -3.56 18.33
N VAL A 233 2.64 -2.32 17.87
CA VAL A 233 1.70 -1.57 17.02
C VAL A 233 1.23 -2.39 15.82
N SER A 234 2.09 -3.24 15.25
CA SER A 234 1.74 -4.11 14.12
C SER A 234 0.77 -5.25 14.48
N GLU A 235 0.80 -5.75 15.72
CA GLU A 235 -0.17 -6.76 16.19
C GLU A 235 -1.58 -6.19 16.34
N GLY A 236 -1.71 -4.88 16.58
CA GLY A 236 -3.00 -4.19 16.70
C GLY A 236 -3.70 -4.00 15.37
N LEU A 237 -2.95 -3.81 14.28
CA LEU A 237 -3.51 -3.56 12.93
C LEU A 237 -3.96 -4.84 12.23
N GLY A 238 -3.19 -5.93 12.33
CA GLY A 238 -3.50 -7.16 11.61
C GLY A 238 -4.58 -8.05 12.27
N ARG A 239 -4.78 -7.97 13.60
CA ARG A 239 -5.71 -8.84 14.34
C ARG A 239 -7.17 -8.38 14.31
N GLN A 240 -7.45 -7.21 13.74
CA GLN A 240 -8.80 -6.63 13.76
C GLN A 240 -9.72 -7.19 12.66
N ASP A 241 -9.16 -7.82 11.63
CA ASP A 241 -9.95 -8.41 10.55
C ASP A 241 -10.26 -9.88 10.84
N GLU A 242 -11.42 -10.16 11.43
CA GLU A 242 -11.92 -11.55 11.65
C GLU A 242 -11.94 -12.37 10.36
N ASP A 243 -12.04 -11.69 9.22
CA ASP A 243 -12.06 -12.26 7.87
C ASP A 243 -10.77 -12.97 7.44
N PHE A 244 -9.65 -12.72 8.12
CA PHE A 244 -8.38 -13.41 7.88
C PHE A 244 -8.11 -14.53 8.90
N GLY A 245 -9.15 -15.03 9.57
CA GLY A 245 -9.05 -16.18 10.48
C GLY A 245 -8.19 -15.92 11.71
N GLY A 246 -8.00 -14.65 12.10
CA GLY A 246 -7.13 -14.24 13.20
C GLY A 246 -5.63 -14.27 12.90
N MET A 247 -5.24 -14.59 11.66
CA MET A 247 -3.87 -14.45 11.18
C MET A 247 -3.50 -12.97 11.06
N LEU A 248 -2.21 -12.66 11.17
CA LEU A 248 -1.68 -11.32 10.94
C LEU A 248 -1.06 -11.26 9.54
N TRP A 249 -1.32 -10.17 8.83
CA TRP A 249 -0.67 -9.84 7.56
C TRP A 249 0.09 -8.53 7.69
N GLU A 250 1.34 -8.51 7.26
CA GLU A 250 2.20 -7.33 7.37
C GLU A 250 3.00 -7.11 6.08
N CYS A 251 3.08 -5.87 5.61
CA CYS A 251 3.99 -5.48 4.53
C CYS A 251 5.33 -5.10 5.14
N VAL A 252 6.34 -5.95 4.94
CA VAL A 252 7.63 -5.85 5.63
C VAL A 252 8.71 -5.14 4.81
N ALA A 253 8.61 -5.15 3.48
CA ALA A 253 9.54 -4.42 2.62
C ALA A 253 8.91 -3.97 1.30
N ILE A 254 9.18 -2.72 0.90
CA ILE A 254 8.64 -2.09 -0.31
C ILE A 254 9.78 -1.60 -1.20
N THR A 255 10.77 -0.93 -0.61
CA THR A 255 11.89 -0.35 -1.33
C THR A 255 13.10 -1.28 -1.31
N LEU A 256 14.08 -0.99 -2.17
CA LEU A 256 15.35 -1.71 -2.18
C LEU A 256 16.04 -1.65 -0.81
N ASP A 257 15.98 -0.50 -0.13
CA ASP A 257 16.59 -0.32 1.18
C ASP A 257 15.85 -1.12 2.27
N ASP A 258 14.52 -1.22 2.18
CA ASP A 258 13.74 -2.07 3.08
C ASP A 258 14.11 -3.55 2.92
N VAL A 259 14.25 -4.02 1.67
CA VAL A 259 14.63 -5.42 1.39
C VAL A 259 16.06 -5.70 1.87
N ARG A 260 16.99 -4.77 1.67
CA ARG A 260 18.35 -4.88 2.23
C ARG A 260 18.33 -4.91 3.76
N GLY A 261 17.48 -4.09 4.39
CA GLY A 261 17.26 -4.10 5.83
C GLY A 261 16.70 -5.43 6.33
N LEU A 262 15.74 -6.00 5.60
CA LEU A 262 15.15 -7.32 5.89
C LEU A 262 16.19 -8.44 5.77
N ILE A 263 16.99 -8.47 4.70
CA ILE A 263 18.08 -9.44 4.52
C ILE A 263 19.15 -9.30 5.62
N ALA A 264 19.44 -8.06 6.03
CA ALA A 264 20.40 -7.79 7.10
C ALA A 264 19.94 -8.33 8.46
N SER A 265 18.63 -8.36 8.73
CA SER A 265 18.08 -8.89 9.99
C SER A 265 18.38 -10.40 10.15
N PHE A 266 18.41 -11.15 9.05
CA PHE A 266 18.67 -12.60 9.03
C PHE A 266 20.16 -12.99 8.95
N THR A 267 21.08 -12.02 8.86
CA THR A 267 22.49 -12.31 8.56
C THR A 267 23.25 -13.02 9.69
N LYS A 268 22.78 -12.89 10.93
CA LYS A 268 23.43 -13.51 12.11
C LYS A 268 22.70 -14.75 12.63
N THR A 269 21.66 -15.20 11.93
CA THR A 269 20.81 -16.26 12.46
C THR A 269 21.44 -17.64 12.29
N ARG A 270 21.16 -18.52 13.25
CA ARG A 270 21.54 -19.94 13.24
C ARG A 270 20.48 -20.86 12.63
N ASP A 271 19.24 -20.40 12.56
CA ASP A 271 18.11 -21.09 11.97
C ASP A 271 18.33 -21.36 10.47
N GLU A 272 17.96 -22.56 10.00
CA GLU A 272 18.13 -22.96 8.61
C GLU A 272 17.05 -22.37 7.70
N ASN A 273 15.82 -22.19 8.18
CA ASN A 273 14.74 -21.59 7.40
C ASN A 273 15.07 -20.12 7.08
N GLU A 274 15.58 -19.37 8.05
CA GLU A 274 16.00 -17.98 7.84
C GLU A 274 17.18 -17.87 6.86
N LYS A 275 18.10 -18.85 6.85
CA LYS A 275 19.18 -18.89 5.84
C LYS A 275 18.61 -19.11 4.45
N VAL A 276 17.66 -20.03 4.28
CA VAL A 276 16.99 -20.27 3.00
C VAL A 276 16.22 -19.03 2.55
N LEU A 277 15.41 -18.44 3.44
CA LEU A 277 14.66 -17.21 3.19
C LEU A 277 15.58 -16.08 2.74
N LYS A 278 16.70 -15.88 3.45
CA LYS A 278 17.72 -14.89 3.09
C LYS A 278 18.25 -15.14 1.68
N SER A 279 18.69 -16.37 1.38
CA SER A 279 19.23 -16.72 0.07
C SER A 279 18.20 -16.51 -1.05
N GLN A 280 16.94 -16.88 -0.83
CA GLN A 280 15.84 -16.67 -1.79
C GLN A 280 15.59 -15.18 -2.05
N LEU A 281 15.61 -14.33 -1.01
CA LEU A 281 15.47 -12.88 -1.16
C LEU A 281 16.65 -12.25 -1.91
N GLU A 282 17.88 -12.69 -1.63
CA GLU A 282 19.10 -12.24 -2.31
C GLU A 282 19.15 -12.68 -3.78
N GLU A 283 18.66 -13.88 -4.10
CA GLU A 283 18.71 -14.44 -5.46
C GLU A 283 17.57 -13.94 -6.36
N HIS A 284 16.34 -13.85 -5.82
CA HIS A 284 15.15 -13.63 -6.64
C HIS A 284 14.62 -12.20 -6.56
N LEU A 285 14.61 -11.55 -5.38
CA LEU A 285 14.00 -10.23 -5.22
C LEU A 285 15.01 -9.10 -5.37
N LEU A 286 16.17 -9.21 -4.71
CA LEU A 286 17.17 -8.14 -4.67
C LEU A 286 17.63 -7.70 -6.07
N PRO A 287 17.96 -8.59 -7.03
CA PRO A 287 18.43 -8.18 -8.35
C PRO A 287 17.35 -7.46 -9.16
N ILE A 288 16.08 -7.80 -8.96
CA ILE A 288 14.95 -7.15 -9.63
C ILE A 288 14.83 -5.70 -9.15
N LEU A 289 14.86 -5.48 -7.83
CA LEU A 289 14.75 -4.14 -7.25
C LEU A 289 15.94 -3.25 -7.59
N GLU A 290 17.16 -3.79 -7.61
CA GLU A 290 18.37 -3.06 -8.02
C GLU A 290 18.23 -2.57 -9.47
N LYS A 291 17.84 -3.45 -10.39
CA LYS A 291 17.61 -3.10 -11.79
C LYS A 291 16.49 -2.07 -11.96
N GLN A 292 15.42 -2.18 -11.19
CA GLN A 292 14.32 -1.22 -11.21
C GLN A 292 14.76 0.16 -10.71
N GLU A 293 15.54 0.23 -9.62
CA GLU A 293 16.05 1.49 -9.09
C GLU A 293 17.06 2.16 -10.03
N GLU A 294 17.97 1.39 -10.63
CA GLU A 294 18.87 1.90 -11.67
C GLU A 294 18.11 2.47 -12.86
N SER A 295 17.09 1.76 -13.33
CA SER A 295 16.20 2.21 -14.40
C SER A 295 15.48 3.51 -14.02
N ARG A 296 14.96 3.62 -12.80
CA ARG A 296 14.32 4.84 -12.26
C ARG A 296 15.30 6.00 -12.22
N LYS A 297 16.51 5.82 -11.67
CA LYS A 297 17.58 6.83 -11.61
C LYS A 297 18.00 7.30 -13.00
N ARG A 298 18.18 6.37 -13.94
CA ARG A 298 18.52 6.69 -15.34
C ARG A 298 17.43 7.55 -16.01
N LYS A 299 16.15 7.18 -15.85
CA LYS A 299 15.03 7.96 -16.38
C LYS A 299 14.89 9.33 -15.72
N ALA A 300 15.14 9.44 -14.41
CA ALA A 300 15.13 10.72 -13.70
C ALA A 300 16.24 11.66 -14.21
N LEU A 301 17.47 11.16 -14.35
CA LEU A 301 18.60 11.93 -14.87
C LEU A 301 18.37 12.39 -16.32
N GLN A 302 17.75 11.54 -17.14
CA GLN A 302 17.39 11.91 -18.51
C GLN A 302 16.37 13.05 -18.54
N ARG A 303 15.29 12.96 -17.73
CA ARG A 303 14.28 14.02 -17.63
C ARG A 303 14.84 15.33 -17.12
N GLU A 304 15.74 15.28 -16.13
CA GLU A 304 16.42 16.48 -15.61
C GLU A 304 17.27 17.15 -16.70
N ARG A 305 18.04 16.37 -17.47
CA ARG A 305 18.82 16.88 -18.60
C ARG A 305 17.93 17.54 -19.67
N GLU A 306 16.81 16.90 -20.02
CA GLU A 306 15.86 17.45 -20.98
C GLU A 306 15.24 18.77 -20.49
N LEU A 307 14.89 18.86 -19.21
CA LEU A 307 14.34 20.07 -18.60
C LEU A 307 15.36 21.20 -18.55
N ILE A 308 16.62 20.90 -18.20
CA ILE A 308 17.72 21.87 -18.25
C ILE A 308 17.93 22.37 -19.68
N ASN A 309 17.90 21.48 -20.67
CA ASN A 309 18.04 21.85 -22.09
C ASN A 309 16.89 22.74 -22.57
N LEU A 310 15.65 22.42 -22.19
CA LEU A 310 14.47 23.26 -22.46
C LEU A 310 14.60 24.64 -21.83
N SER A 311 15.01 24.71 -20.56
CA SER A 311 15.26 25.97 -19.85
C SER A 311 16.33 26.82 -20.54
N LYS A 312 17.45 26.21 -20.95
CA LYS A 312 18.50 26.89 -21.73
C LYS A 312 17.96 27.43 -23.06
N MET A 313 17.14 26.67 -23.78
CA MET A 313 16.52 27.12 -25.04
C MET A 313 15.54 28.28 -24.85
N VAL A 314 14.73 28.26 -23.78
CA VAL A 314 13.82 29.37 -23.46
C VAL A 314 14.59 30.63 -23.08
N ASN A 315 15.65 30.50 -22.27
CA ASN A 315 16.51 31.63 -21.89
C ASN A 315 17.28 32.19 -23.08
N ALA A 316 17.77 31.34 -23.99
CA ALA A 316 18.43 31.78 -25.23
C ALA A 316 17.45 32.50 -26.19
N LYS A 317 16.19 32.09 -26.27
CA LYS A 317 15.15 32.82 -27.03
C LYS A 317 14.86 34.19 -26.41
N ARG A 318 14.88 34.30 -25.07
CA ARG A 318 14.66 35.57 -24.37
C ARG A 318 15.84 36.53 -24.58
N SER A 319 17.07 36.05 -24.56
CA SER A 319 18.26 36.86 -24.84
C SER A 319 18.33 37.30 -26.31
N SER A 320 17.95 36.44 -27.26
CA SER A 320 17.84 36.84 -28.68
C SER A 320 16.81 37.96 -28.90
N ARG A 321 15.66 37.91 -28.22
CA ARG A 321 14.66 38.99 -28.29
C ARG A 321 15.18 40.31 -27.72
N LEU A 322 15.96 40.25 -26.64
CA LEU A 322 16.58 41.43 -26.04
C LEU A 322 17.69 42.01 -26.93
N ALA A 323 18.51 41.15 -27.55
CA ALA A 323 19.55 41.56 -28.49
C ALA A 323 18.94 42.26 -29.71
N ASN A 324 17.90 41.68 -30.32
CA ASN A 324 17.22 42.30 -31.46
C ASN A 324 16.57 43.65 -31.09
N LYS A 325 16.03 43.76 -29.86
CA LYS A 325 15.48 45.04 -29.37
C LYS A 325 16.56 46.10 -29.17
N HIS A 326 17.71 45.71 -28.64
CA HIS A 326 18.86 46.60 -28.44
C HIS A 326 19.47 47.05 -29.77
N GLU A 327 19.54 46.15 -30.75
CA GLU A 327 20.01 46.46 -32.12
C GLU A 327 19.07 47.44 -32.83
N GLN A 328 17.75 47.28 -32.69
CA GLN A 328 16.77 48.24 -33.19
C GLN A 328 16.93 49.63 -32.56
N GLN A 329 17.14 49.70 -31.25
CA GLN A 329 17.35 50.98 -30.55
C GLN A 329 18.62 51.70 -31.02
N LEU A 330 19.73 50.98 -31.17
CA LEU A 330 20.97 51.55 -31.69
C LEU A 330 20.82 52.05 -33.13
N ALA A 331 20.11 51.31 -33.99
CA ALA A 331 19.85 51.74 -35.36
C ALA A 331 18.99 53.01 -35.41
N GLU A 332 17.97 53.13 -34.56
CA GLU A 332 17.15 54.35 -34.43
C GLU A 332 17.93 55.55 -33.88
N GLU A 333 18.87 55.33 -32.96
CA GLU A 333 19.76 56.39 -32.46
C GLU A 333 20.72 56.87 -33.55
N GLN A 334 21.33 55.94 -34.30
CA GLN A 334 22.24 56.27 -35.41
C GLN A 334 21.52 57.04 -36.52
N THR A 335 20.30 56.64 -36.90
CA THR A 335 19.54 57.38 -37.91
C THR A 335 19.17 58.78 -37.43
N ARG A 336 18.79 58.94 -36.16
CA ARG A 336 18.55 60.28 -35.56
C ARG A 336 19.79 61.15 -35.52
N GLU A 337 20.95 60.58 -35.18
CA GLU A 337 22.22 61.31 -35.19
C GLU A 337 22.62 61.71 -36.62
N GLU A 338 22.44 60.83 -37.60
CA GLU A 338 22.67 61.15 -39.01
C GLU A 338 21.74 62.26 -39.52
N GLU A 339 20.45 62.23 -39.15
CA GLU A 339 19.50 63.29 -39.50
C GLU A 339 19.87 64.63 -38.86
N GLN A 340 20.26 64.63 -37.58
CA GLN A 340 20.76 65.82 -36.89
C GLN A 340 22.05 66.35 -37.54
N ARG A 341 22.97 65.46 -37.92
CA ARG A 341 24.21 65.83 -38.60
C ARG A 341 23.95 66.39 -39.99
N ARG A 342 23.03 65.79 -40.76
CA ARG A 342 22.61 66.30 -42.09
C ARG A 342 21.93 67.66 -41.99
N ALA A 343 21.07 67.87 -41.00
CA ALA A 343 20.45 69.17 -40.72
C ALA A 343 21.49 70.23 -40.32
N ALA A 344 22.55 69.86 -39.60
CA ALA A 344 23.63 70.76 -39.22
C ALA A 344 24.60 71.09 -40.39
N THR A 345 24.80 70.18 -41.35
CA THR A 345 25.65 70.40 -42.54
C THR A 345 24.92 71.04 -43.72
N GLY A 346 23.59 71.17 -43.67
CA GLY A 346 22.74 71.70 -44.73
C GLY A 346 22.65 73.23 -44.81
N PHE A 347 23.70 73.97 -44.41
CA PHE A 347 23.85 75.42 -44.64
C PHE A 347 25.33 75.72 -44.96
N PRO A 348 25.66 75.86 -46.26
CA PRO A 348 25.83 77.18 -46.90
C PRO A 348 25.23 77.18 -48.33
N GLY A 349 24.66 78.24 -48.89
CA GLY A 349 25.25 79.58 -49.04
C GLY A 349 25.86 79.70 -50.44
N GLU A 350 25.07 80.08 -51.45
CA GLU A 350 25.57 80.87 -52.59
C GLU A 350 24.45 81.77 -53.13
N SER A 351 24.63 83.06 -52.84
CA SER A 351 23.87 84.20 -53.37
C SER A 351 24.17 84.41 -54.85
N PRO A 352 23.25 85.06 -55.60
CA PRO A 352 23.41 85.40 -57.02
C PRO A 352 24.47 86.46 -57.32
#